data_AF-A0A524QIX9-F1
#
_entry.id   AF-A0A524QIX9-F1
#
_cell.length_a   1.000
_cell.length_b   1.000
_cell.length_c   1.000
_cell.angle_alpha   90.00
_cell.angle_beta   90.00
_cell.angle_gamma   90.00
#
_symmetry.space_group_name_H-M   'P 1'
#
loop_
_entity.id
_entity.type
_entity.pdbx_description
1 polymer ?
#
loop_
_entity_poly.entity_id
_entity_poly.type
_entity_poly.pdbx_seq_one_letter_code
_entity_poly.pdbx_strand_id
1 'polypeptide(L)'
;MSNDLRYTRNIGIMAHIDAGKTTISERILYYTGRVHRLGEVHDGNATMDWMVQEQERGITITSAATTTFWNYKDQLYKINLIDTPGHVDFTVEVERSLRVL
;
A
#
# COMPACT_ATOMS: atom_id res chain seq x y z
N MET A 1 10.96 22.75 5.93
CA MET A 1 9.73 22.40 6.68
C MET A 1 10.10 21.32 7.67
N SER A 2 10.05 21.62 8.97
CA SER A 2 10.32 20.64 10.03
C SER A 2 9.35 19.46 9.90
N ASN A 3 9.89 18.23 9.89
CA ASN A 3 9.14 16.98 9.83
C ASN A 3 8.32 16.85 11.12
N ASP A 4 7.13 17.45 11.16
CA ASP A 4 6.25 17.40 12.31
C ASP A 4 5.63 15.99 12.41
N LEU A 5 6.12 15.23 13.38
CA LEU A 5 5.66 13.86 13.63
C LEU A 5 4.16 13.82 13.95
N ARG A 6 3.57 14.92 14.45
CA ARG A 6 2.13 15.00 14.77
C ARG A 6 1.23 14.73 13.57
N TYR A 7 1.67 15.11 12.37
CA TYR A 7 0.93 14.96 11.13
C TYR A 7 1.44 13.80 10.25
N THR A 8 2.37 12.99 10.76
CA THR A 8 2.88 11.81 10.04
C THR A 8 2.12 10.55 10.49
N ARG A 9 1.76 9.69 9.55
CA ARG A 9 1.14 8.38 9.81
C ARG A 9 1.89 7.31 9.03
N ASN A 10 2.37 6.30 9.73
CA ASN A 10 2.85 5.07 9.13
C ASN A 10 1.70 4.06 9.22
N ILE A 11 1.28 3.51 8.09
CA ILE A 11 0.14 2.59 8.00
C ILE A 11 0.57 1.35 7.23
N GLY A 12 0.37 0.17 7.83
CA GLY A 12 0.51 -1.12 7.16
C GLY A 12 -0.85 -1.72 6.86
N ILE A 13 -1.04 -2.22 5.63
CA ILE A 13 -2.23 -2.98 5.27
C ILE A 13 -1.86 -4.47 5.25
N MET A 14 -2.43 -5.21 6.21
CA MET A 14 -2.16 -6.63 6.42
C MET A 14 -3.47 -7.40 6.63
N ALA A 15 -3.61 -8.50 5.91
CA ALA A 15 -4.77 -9.38 5.87
C ALA A 15 -4.42 -10.65 5.10
N HIS A 16 -5.26 -11.68 5.21
CA HIS A 16 -5.13 -12.95 4.49
C HIS A 16 -5.13 -12.76 2.95
N ILE A 17 -4.69 -13.78 2.21
CA ILE A 17 -4.80 -13.87 0.74
C ILE A 17 -6.25 -13.58 0.31
N ASP A 18 -6.42 -12.87 -0.80
CA ASP A 18 -7.72 -12.48 -1.39
C ASP A 18 -8.60 -11.53 -0.55
N ALA A 19 -8.07 -10.94 0.52
CA ALA A 19 -8.78 -9.94 1.33
C ALA A 19 -8.80 -8.52 0.72
N GLY A 20 -8.21 -8.31 -0.46
CA GLY A 20 -8.21 -7.01 -1.16
C GLY A 20 -7.26 -5.94 -0.58
N LYS A 21 -6.16 -6.35 0.08
CA LYS A 21 -5.15 -5.41 0.64
C LYS A 21 -4.64 -4.40 -0.39
N THR A 22 -4.15 -4.90 -1.51
CA THR A 22 -3.59 -4.10 -2.61
C THR A 22 -4.65 -3.21 -3.24
N THR A 23 -5.88 -3.71 -3.40
CA THR A 23 -7.01 -2.89 -3.89
C THR A 23 -7.30 -1.70 -2.97
N ILE A 24 -7.21 -1.88 -1.64
CA ILE A 24 -7.38 -0.78 -0.69
C ILE A 24 -6.20 0.20 -0.82
N SER A 25 -4.97 -0.30 -0.92
CA SER A 25 -3.76 0.52 -1.12
C SER A 25 -3.85 1.40 -2.37
N GLU A 26 -4.31 0.83 -3.48
CA GLU A 26 -4.51 1.55 -4.74
C GLU A 26 -5.63 2.59 -4.65
N ARG A 27 -6.73 2.28 -3.95
CA ARG A 27 -7.81 3.25 -3.70
C ARG A 27 -7.34 4.43 -2.86
N ILE A 28 -6.53 4.20 -1.83
CA ILE A 28 -5.92 5.29 -1.03
C ILE A 28 -5.09 6.20 -1.95
N LEU A 29 -4.26 5.62 -2.82
CA LEU A 29 -3.47 6.40 -3.77
C LEU A 29 -4.32 7.15 -4.80
N TYR A 30 -5.43 6.56 -5.24
CA TYR A 30 -6.37 7.23 -6.15
C TYR A 30 -7.06 8.42 -5.49
N TYR A 31 -7.60 8.26 -4.28
CA TYR A 31 -8.30 9.33 -3.56
C TYR A 31 -7.39 10.49 -3.17
N THR A 32 -6.10 10.23 -3.01
CA THR A 32 -5.09 11.25 -2.76
C THR A 32 -4.58 11.92 -4.03
N GLY A 33 -5.06 11.49 -5.21
CA GLY A 33 -4.65 12.00 -6.51
C GLY A 33 -3.23 11.59 -6.90
N ARG A 34 -2.61 10.62 -6.21
CA ARG A 34 -1.26 10.16 -6.50
C ARG A 34 -1.22 9.18 -7.68
N VAL A 35 -2.32 8.45 -7.88
CA VAL A 35 -2.55 7.56 -9.02
C VAL A 35 -3.80 8.04 -9.76
N HIS A 36 -3.71 8.20 -11.08
CA HIS A 36 -4.79 8.75 -11.91
C HIS A 36 -5.59 7.67 -12.68
N ARG A 37 -5.27 6.38 -12.51
CA ARG A 37 -6.03 5.25 -13.07
C ARG A 37 -6.30 4.22 -11.96
N LEU A 38 -7.56 3.90 -11.72
CA LEU A 38 -7.95 2.71 -10.96
C LEU A 38 -7.82 1.52 -11.91
N GLY A 39 -6.69 0.81 -11.87
CA GLY A 39 -6.61 -0.50 -12.50
C GLY A 39 -7.36 -1.50 -11.63
N GLU A 40 -8.33 -2.22 -12.18
CA GLU A 40 -8.83 -3.41 -11.47
C GLU A 40 -7.74 -4.48 -11.54
N VAL A 41 -7.41 -5.06 -10.39
CA VAL A 41 -6.35 -6.09 -10.22
C VAL A 41 -6.59 -7.31 -11.13
N HIS A 42 -7.83 -7.49 -11.61
CA HIS A 42 -8.22 -8.56 -12.54
C HIS A 42 -7.75 -8.35 -13.99
N ASP A 43 -7.35 -7.13 -14.39
CA ASP A 43 -6.91 -6.81 -15.75
C ASP A 43 -5.37 -6.64 -15.88
N GLY A 44 -4.59 -7.03 -14.86
CA GLY A 44 -3.12 -7.03 -14.92
C GLY A 44 -2.46 -5.64 -14.98
N ASN A 45 -3.17 -4.59 -14.58
CA ASN A 45 -2.74 -3.19 -14.65
C ASN A 45 -2.53 -2.53 -13.27
N ALA A 46 -2.40 -3.33 -12.21
CA ALA A 46 -2.12 -2.84 -10.87
C ALA A 46 -0.78 -2.09 -10.89
N THR A 47 -0.77 -0.85 -10.41
CA THR A 47 0.41 0.02 -10.52
C THR A 47 1.45 -0.29 -9.43
N MET A 48 1.04 -1.04 -8.40
CA MET A 48 1.92 -1.48 -7.31
C MET A 48 2.60 -2.83 -7.55
N ASP A 49 1.97 -3.73 -8.30
CA ASP A 49 2.51 -5.05 -8.63
C ASP A 49 3.43 -4.93 -9.84
N TRP A 50 4.68 -4.49 -9.63
CA TRP A 50 5.65 -4.33 -10.71
C TRP A 50 6.24 -5.66 -11.19
N MET A 51 6.14 -6.72 -10.38
CA MET A 51 6.66 -8.03 -10.73
C MET A 51 5.62 -8.78 -11.58
N VAL A 52 6.03 -9.22 -12.78
CA VAL A 52 5.17 -9.99 -13.71
C VAL A 52 4.53 -11.21 -13.04
N GLN A 53 5.22 -11.83 -12.09
CA GLN A 53 4.73 -12.99 -11.33
C GLN A 53 3.62 -12.63 -10.33
N GLU A 54 3.62 -11.41 -9.79
CA GLU A 54 2.53 -10.90 -8.94
C GLU A 54 1.27 -10.70 -9.79
N GLN A 55 1.43 -10.11 -10.99
CA GLN A 55 0.34 -9.90 -11.95
C GLN A 55 -0.23 -11.21 -12.50
N GLU A 56 0.63 -12.17 -12.88
CA GLU A 56 0.21 -13.47 -13.41
C GLU A 56 -0.52 -14.34 -12.39
N ARG A 57 -0.24 -14.15 -11.09
CA ARG A 57 -0.78 -14.98 -10.01
C ARG A 57 -1.83 -14.27 -9.16
N GLY A 58 -2.01 -12.96 -9.33
CA GLY A 58 -2.92 -12.15 -8.52
C GLY A 58 -2.55 -12.11 -7.04
N ILE A 59 -1.27 -12.25 -6.69
CA ILE A 59 -0.78 -12.22 -5.31
C ILE A 59 0.30 -11.15 -5.11
N THR A 60 0.28 -10.50 -3.95
CA THR A 60 1.37 -9.62 -3.51
C THR A 60 2.51 -10.47 -2.94
N ILE A 61 3.69 -10.41 -3.57
CA ILE A 61 4.90 -11.15 -3.18
C ILE A 61 5.84 -10.23 -2.41
N THR A 62 5.96 -8.97 -2.83
CA THR A 62 6.86 -7.97 -2.25
C THR A 62 6.10 -6.84 -1.57
N SER A 63 6.65 -6.27 -0.49
CA SER A 63 6.03 -5.13 0.19
C SER A 63 6.24 -3.84 -0.62
N ALA A 64 5.15 -3.16 -0.95
CA ALA A 64 5.21 -1.85 -1.61
C ALA A 64 5.11 -0.72 -0.57
N ALA A 65 6.11 0.16 -0.54
CA ALA A 65 6.11 1.35 0.31
C ALA A 65 5.89 2.62 -0.52
N THR A 66 4.85 3.39 -0.19
CA THR A 66 4.50 4.62 -0.89
C THR A 66 4.17 5.74 0.08
N THR A 67 4.39 6.99 -0.32
CA THR A 67 4.04 8.16 0.46
C THR A 67 2.96 8.95 -0.26
N THR A 68 1.93 9.33 0.47
CA THR A 68 0.87 10.21 -0.02
C THR A 68 0.47 11.24 1.02
N PHE A 69 -0.29 12.25 0.59
CA PHE A 69 -0.77 13.33 1.45
C PHE A 69 -2.29 13.32 1.49
N TRP A 70 -2.83 13.40 2.71
CA TRP A 70 -4.27 13.39 2.94
C TRP A 70 -4.69 14.64 3.68
N ASN A 71 -5.62 15.41 3.12
CA ASN A 71 -6.18 16.58 3.79
C ASN A 71 -7.37 16.15 4.68
N TYR A 72 -7.28 16.43 5.98
CA TYR A 72 -8.34 16.12 6.94
C TYR A 72 -8.46 17.25 7.96
N LYS A 73 -9.67 17.79 8.15
CA LYS A 73 -9.96 18.90 9.07
C LYS A 73 -9.00 20.08 8.90
N ASP A 74 -8.82 20.53 7.66
CA ASP A 74 -7.93 21.63 7.26
C ASP A 74 -6.44 21.41 7.61
N GLN A 75 -6.05 20.17 7.88
CA GLN A 75 -4.67 19.78 8.16
C GLN A 75 -4.19 18.76 7.13
N LEU A 76 -2.97 18.97 6.63
CA LEU A 76 -2.32 18.05 5.71
C LEU A 76 -1.55 16.98 6.49
N TYR A 77 -1.95 15.73 6.33
CA TYR A 77 -1.28 14.57 6.90
C TYR A 77 -0.36 13.92 5.86
N LYS A 78 0.87 13.60 6.26
CA LYS A 78 1.77 12.76 5.49
C LYS A 78 1.52 11.30 5.87
N ILE A 79 1.13 10.48 4.90
CA ILE A 79 0.87 9.06 5.09
C ILE A 79 1.95 8.27 4.37
N ASN A 80 2.68 7.45 5.12
CA ASN A 80 3.57 6.41 4.60
C ASN A 80 2.80 5.09 4.66
N LEU A 81 2.44 4.56 3.49
CA LEU A 81 1.67 3.35 3.34
C LEU A 81 2.60 2.18 2.98
N ILE A 82 2.46 1.07 3.69
CA ILE A 82 3.13 -0.19 3.41
C ILE A 82 2.06 -1.24 3.09
N ASP A 83 2.02 -1.71 1.84
CA ASP A 83 1.24 -2.88 1.46
C ASP A 83 2.08 -4.13 1.72
N THR A 84 1.49 -5.14 2.36
CA THR A 84 2.21 -6.35 2.79
C THR A 84 1.68 -7.61 2.12
N PRO A 85 2.54 -8.62 1.88
CA PRO A 85 2.12 -9.93 1.40
C PRO A 85 1.08 -10.58 2.31
N GLY A 86 0.06 -11.20 1.72
CA GLY A 86 -0.98 -11.93 2.46
C GLY A 86 -0.76 -13.43 2.57
N HIS A 87 0.23 -13.95 1.85
CA HIS A 87 0.51 -15.38 1.77
C HIS A 87 1.49 -15.81 2.87
N VAL A 88 1.25 -16.99 3.45
CA VAL A 88 2.01 -17.49 4.61
C VAL A 88 3.50 -17.67 4.31
N ASP A 89 3.86 -17.99 3.08
CA ASP A 89 5.26 -18.19 2.69
C ASP A 89 6.09 -16.89 2.74
N PHE A 90 5.45 -15.73 2.84
CA PHE A 90 6.10 -14.42 2.92
C PHE A 90 6.04 -13.77 4.32
N THR A 91 5.83 -14.58 5.36
CA THR A 91 5.74 -14.11 6.76
C THR A 91 6.97 -13.28 7.20
N VAL A 92 8.17 -13.62 6.73
CA VAL A 92 9.40 -12.85 7.04
C VAL A 92 9.30 -11.40 6.56
N GLU A 93 8.66 -11.17 5.42
CA GLU A 93 8.52 -9.84 4.84
C GLU A 93 7.47 -9.01 5.58
N VAL A 94 6.38 -9.66 5.99
CA VAL A 94 5.38 -9.09 6.89
C VAL A 94 6.01 -8.65 8.22
N GLU A 95 6.82 -9.51 8.86
CA GLU A 95 7.51 -9.17 10.12
C GLU A 95 8.47 -7.99 9.97
N ARG A 96 9.17 -7.89 8.83
CA ARG A 96 10.04 -6.75 8.53
C ARG A 96 9.26 -5.45 8.39
N SER A 97 8.13 -5.49 7.69
CA SER A 97 7.25 -4.33 7.50
C SER A 97 6.66 -3.83 8.82
N LEU A 98 6.29 -4.73 9.73
CA LEU A 98 5.75 -4.37 11.06
C LEU A 98 6.77 -3.68 11.97
N ARG A 99 8.07 -3.93 11.81
CA ARG A 99 9.11 -3.27 12.63
C ARG A 99 9.36 -1.81 12.29
N VAL A 100 8.86 -1.36 11.13
CA VAL A 100 9.08 0.00 10.60
C VAL A 100 7.89 0.93 10.88
N LEU A 101 6.72 0.36 11.19
CA LEU A 101 5.51 1.10 11.55
C LEU A 101 5.58 1.61 12.99
#